data_AF-A0A1E5BGN4-F1
#
_entry.id   AF-A0A1E5BGN4-F1
#
_cell.length_a   1.000
_cell.length_b   1.000
_cell.length_c   1.000
_cell.angle_alpha   90.00
_cell.angle_beta   90.00
_cell.angle_gamma   90.00
#
_symmetry.space_group_name_H-M   'P 1'
#
loop_
_entity.id
_entity.type
_entity.pdbx_description
1 polymer ?
#
loop_
_entity_poly.entity_id
_entity_poly.type
_entity_poly.pdbx_seq_one_letter_code
_entity_poly.pdbx_strand_id
1 'polypeptide(L)'
;MIPATLPSGIFLLFDEGFPLLGLLIFFCSSLAPLAVCLSVVMAHAATAFRMFGLLKFSLSVIQGLKHWVMIDVFLFSVAVSCFKLQDYSDIHVGPGLFALILLQLFTVLLLSRVSVRRYWEIWKQEKTYDFAEKTMHCHHCHLSQDESEQCIRCHKPIYHRKPKSIQKTWAYLIAATIALFPANLVPISIVITNGLLQEDTIMSGVISLVESDMWGIAAIIFIASIVVPIAKIFGIAYLLLAIHFKRRIFHRQRMMIYFAVKWIGKWSVLDLFVISIMLTLVDRGQILNFTPGFGAVAFGLVVVMTMLAAESLDPRLIWDNFPESKRKESNNE
;
A
#
# COMPACT_ATOMS: atom_id res chain seq x y z
N MET A 1 1.28 -8.67 34.08
CA MET A 1 1.31 -8.77 32.61
C MET A 1 0.49 -7.64 32.03
N ILE A 2 1.08 -6.81 31.19
CA ILE A 2 0.37 -5.69 30.56
C ILE A 2 -0.21 -6.20 29.24
N PRO A 3 -1.55 -6.23 29.07
CA PRO A 3 -2.14 -6.63 27.80
C PRO A 3 -1.94 -5.52 26.77
N ALA A 4 -1.07 -5.78 25.78
CA ALA A 4 -0.92 -4.94 24.59
C ALA A 4 -1.82 -5.51 23.48
N THR A 5 -2.84 -4.76 23.10
CA THR A 5 -3.74 -5.12 22.00
C THR A 5 -3.64 -4.12 20.86
N LEU A 6 -3.90 -4.56 19.64
CA LEU A 6 -3.89 -3.70 18.46
C LEU A 6 -4.86 -2.50 18.61
N PRO A 7 -6.12 -2.69 19.06
CA PRO A 7 -7.04 -1.56 19.28
C PRO A 7 -6.53 -0.59 20.33
N SER A 8 -5.98 -1.09 21.45
CA SER A 8 -5.45 -0.19 22.49
C SER A 8 -4.35 0.72 21.98
N GLY A 9 -3.56 0.29 21.00
CA GLY A 9 -2.55 1.17 20.40
C GLY A 9 -3.07 2.23 19.48
N ILE A 10 -4.08 1.87 18.71
CA ILE A 10 -4.77 2.86 17.90
C ILE A 10 -5.37 3.93 18.81
N PHE A 11 -6.08 3.54 19.89
CA PHE A 11 -6.66 4.51 20.81
C PHE A 11 -5.60 5.38 21.49
N LEU A 12 -4.47 4.82 21.90
CA LEU A 12 -3.36 5.60 22.45
C LEU A 12 -2.84 6.64 21.45
N LEU A 13 -2.71 6.27 20.18
CA LEU A 13 -2.34 7.21 19.10
C LEU A 13 -3.37 8.35 18.91
N PHE A 14 -4.65 8.07 19.13
CA PHE A 14 -5.70 9.10 19.10
C PHE A 14 -5.57 10.05 20.31
N ASP A 15 -5.35 9.49 21.49
CA ASP A 15 -5.24 10.24 22.74
C ASP A 15 -3.97 11.12 22.78
N GLU A 16 -2.86 10.64 22.21
CA GLU A 16 -1.59 11.37 22.04
C GLU A 16 -1.64 12.44 20.93
N GLY A 17 -2.79 12.65 20.29
CA GLY A 17 -2.96 13.73 19.30
C GLY A 17 -2.51 13.39 17.88
N PHE A 18 -2.33 12.10 17.54
CA PHE A 18 -1.95 11.62 16.21
C PHE A 18 -3.06 10.82 15.50
N PRO A 19 -4.27 11.40 15.31
CA PRO A 19 -5.43 10.67 14.80
C PRO A 19 -5.24 10.17 13.36
N LEU A 20 -4.47 10.89 12.53
CA LEU A 20 -4.19 10.48 11.15
C LEU A 20 -3.41 9.16 11.08
N LEU A 21 -2.41 9.00 11.94
CA LEU A 21 -1.57 7.81 11.99
C LEU A 21 -2.36 6.63 12.59
N GLY A 22 -3.10 6.87 13.67
CA GLY A 22 -4.00 5.88 14.26
C GLY A 22 -5.05 5.38 13.25
N LEU A 23 -5.67 6.30 12.50
CA LEU A 23 -6.64 5.96 11.45
C LEU A 23 -6.01 5.14 10.33
N LEU A 24 -4.83 5.53 9.84
CA LEU A 24 -4.11 4.79 8.80
C LEU A 24 -3.82 3.35 9.23
N ILE A 25 -3.33 3.17 10.46
CA ILE A 25 -3.00 1.85 11.01
C ILE A 25 -4.26 1.02 11.23
N PHE A 26 -5.32 1.60 11.79
CA PHE A 26 -6.62 0.95 11.93
C PHE A 26 -7.19 0.52 10.57
N PHE A 27 -7.08 1.40 9.57
CA PHE A 27 -7.54 1.15 8.22
C PHE A 27 -6.81 -0.05 7.60
N CYS A 28 -5.48 -0.08 7.64
CA CYS A 28 -4.69 -1.10 6.98
C CYS A 28 -4.73 -2.46 7.69
N SER A 29 -4.79 -2.46 9.03
CA SER A 29 -4.74 -3.69 9.83
C SER A 29 -6.10 -4.34 10.05
N SER A 30 -7.16 -3.55 10.22
CA SER A 30 -8.48 -4.04 10.66
C SER A 30 -9.57 -3.74 9.64
N LEU A 31 -9.73 -2.48 9.21
CA LEU A 31 -10.87 -2.10 8.38
C LEU A 31 -10.79 -2.65 6.95
N ALA A 32 -9.65 -2.54 6.28
CA ALA A 32 -9.48 -3.00 4.91
C ALA A 32 -9.64 -4.53 4.77
N PRO A 33 -9.03 -5.38 5.63
CA PRO A 33 -9.23 -6.82 5.57
C PRO A 33 -10.69 -7.22 5.84
N LEU A 34 -11.33 -6.63 6.86
CA LEU A 34 -12.74 -6.90 7.17
C LEU A 34 -13.65 -6.47 6.02
N ALA A 35 -13.43 -5.28 5.45
CA ALA A 35 -14.19 -4.79 4.32
C ALA A 35 -14.01 -5.68 3.07
N VAL A 36 -12.81 -6.21 2.83
CA VAL A 36 -12.58 -7.19 1.76
C VAL A 36 -13.33 -8.49 2.02
N CYS A 37 -13.23 -9.08 3.21
CA CYS A 37 -13.96 -10.30 3.56
C CYS A 37 -15.48 -10.11 3.44
N LEU A 38 -16.01 -9.02 3.99
CA LEU A 38 -17.43 -8.69 3.91
C LEU A 38 -17.86 -8.45 2.45
N SER A 39 -17.07 -7.73 1.67
CA SER A 39 -17.38 -7.48 0.26
C SER A 39 -17.43 -8.78 -0.55
N VAL A 40 -16.62 -9.79 -0.25
CA VAL A 40 -16.70 -11.10 -0.91
C VAL A 40 -17.98 -11.84 -0.54
N VAL A 41 -18.38 -11.82 0.73
CA VAL A 41 -19.69 -12.36 1.14
C VAL A 41 -20.83 -11.63 0.42
N MET A 42 -20.77 -10.30 0.34
CA MET A 42 -21.72 -9.48 -0.40
C MET A 42 -21.71 -9.80 -1.90
N ALA A 43 -20.57 -10.14 -2.51
CA ALA A 43 -20.49 -10.53 -3.92
C ALA A 43 -21.28 -11.83 -4.15
N HIS A 44 -21.09 -12.83 -3.28
CA HIS A 44 -21.80 -14.10 -3.34
C HIS A 44 -23.30 -13.92 -3.13
N ALA A 45 -23.69 -13.17 -2.10
CA ALA A 45 -25.09 -12.83 -1.86
C ALA A 45 -25.70 -12.07 -3.05
N ALA A 46 -24.99 -11.09 -3.62
CA ALA A 46 -25.46 -10.34 -4.78
C ALA A 46 -25.68 -11.22 -6.01
N THR A 47 -24.82 -12.21 -6.25
CA THR A 47 -25.02 -13.19 -7.33
C THR A 47 -26.20 -14.13 -7.06
N ALA A 48 -26.45 -14.50 -5.81
CA ALA A 48 -27.57 -15.36 -5.42
C ALA A 48 -28.92 -14.63 -5.51
N PHE A 49 -29.00 -13.41 -4.97
CA PHE A 49 -30.21 -12.57 -4.97
C PHE A 49 -30.39 -11.73 -6.24
N ARG A 50 -29.49 -11.89 -7.23
CA ARG A 50 -29.47 -11.12 -8.48
C ARG A 50 -29.58 -9.59 -8.28
N MET A 51 -28.78 -9.04 -7.36
CA MET A 51 -28.72 -7.59 -7.10
C MET A 51 -27.53 -6.92 -7.80
N PHE A 52 -27.78 -6.22 -8.90
CA PHE A 52 -26.73 -5.61 -9.72
C PHE A 52 -25.92 -4.54 -8.98
N GLY A 53 -26.60 -3.64 -8.24
CA GLY A 53 -25.95 -2.56 -7.51
C GLY A 53 -24.98 -3.08 -6.44
N LEU A 54 -25.40 -4.09 -5.68
CA LEU A 54 -24.59 -4.70 -4.64
C LEU A 54 -23.37 -5.42 -5.22
N LEU A 55 -23.53 -6.14 -6.34
CA LEU A 55 -22.42 -6.77 -7.05
C LEU A 55 -21.39 -5.74 -7.52
N LYS A 56 -21.86 -4.66 -8.17
CA LYS A 56 -21.00 -3.59 -8.67
C LYS A 56 -20.23 -2.91 -7.54
N PHE A 57 -20.90 -2.61 -6.42
CA PHE A 57 -20.28 -2.01 -5.25
C PHE A 57 -19.24 -2.94 -4.63
N SER A 58 -19.63 -4.18 -4.32
CA SER A 58 -18.75 -5.20 -3.75
C SER A 58 -17.49 -5.43 -4.58
N LEU A 59 -17.63 -5.65 -5.90
CA LEU A 59 -16.46 -5.89 -6.76
C LEU A 59 -15.57 -4.65 -6.89
N SER A 60 -16.14 -3.44 -6.82
CA SER A 60 -15.38 -2.19 -6.79
C SER A 60 -14.58 -2.05 -5.50
N VAL A 61 -15.17 -2.44 -4.36
CA VAL A 61 -14.51 -2.46 -3.04
C VAL A 61 -13.37 -3.47 -3.03
N ILE A 62 -13.60 -4.70 -3.50
CA ILE A 62 -12.56 -5.73 -3.62
C ILE A 62 -11.38 -5.22 -4.45
N GLN A 63 -11.65 -4.64 -5.63
CA GLN A 63 -10.60 -4.18 -6.52
C GLN A 63 -9.78 -3.01 -5.94
N GLY A 64 -10.45 -2.09 -5.23
CA GLY A 64 -9.80 -0.94 -4.60
C GLY A 64 -8.99 -1.33 -3.36
N LEU A 65 -9.57 -2.08 -2.43
CA LEU A 65 -8.96 -2.40 -1.14
C LEU A 65 -7.92 -3.52 -1.21
N LYS A 66 -7.89 -4.34 -2.26
CA LYS A 66 -6.96 -5.48 -2.37
C LYS A 66 -5.49 -5.09 -2.13
N HIS A 67 -5.07 -3.91 -2.56
CA HIS A 67 -3.69 -3.43 -2.38
C HIS A 67 -3.43 -2.81 -0.98
N TRP A 68 -4.50 -2.44 -0.27
CA TRP A 68 -4.46 -1.84 1.07
C TRP A 68 -4.55 -2.87 2.20
N VAL A 69 -4.93 -4.11 1.90
CA VAL A 69 -4.85 -5.24 2.84
C VAL A 69 -3.37 -5.58 3.04
N MET A 70 -2.80 -5.05 4.13
CA MET A 70 -1.37 -5.20 4.47
C MET A 70 -1.15 -6.00 5.76
N ILE A 71 -2.02 -6.98 6.05
CA ILE A 71 -1.85 -7.82 7.24
C ILE A 71 -0.50 -8.59 7.19
N ASP A 72 0.02 -8.93 6.00
CA ASP A 72 1.36 -9.52 5.85
C ASP A 72 2.45 -8.62 6.46
N VAL A 73 2.40 -7.33 6.10
CA VAL A 73 3.34 -6.32 6.58
C VAL A 73 3.14 -6.07 8.08
N PHE A 74 1.89 -6.08 8.55
CA PHE A 74 1.58 -5.94 9.97
C PHE A 74 2.15 -7.10 10.80
N LEU A 75 1.96 -8.36 10.38
CA LEU A 75 2.55 -9.51 11.10
C LEU A 75 4.07 -9.46 11.13
N PHE A 76 4.69 -9.03 10.03
CA PHE A 76 6.14 -8.82 10.00
C PHE A 76 6.57 -7.71 10.98
N SER A 77 5.81 -6.62 11.07
CA SER A 77 6.08 -5.53 12.03
C SER A 77 5.97 -5.98 13.49
N VAL A 78 5.02 -6.87 13.81
CA VAL A 78 4.91 -7.49 15.14
C VAL A 78 6.15 -8.35 15.43
N ALA A 79 6.60 -9.16 14.47
CA ALA A 79 7.80 -9.98 14.64
C ALA A 79 9.05 -9.11 14.92
N VAL A 80 9.28 -8.09 14.10
CA VAL A 80 10.40 -7.13 14.30
C VAL A 80 10.29 -6.44 15.66
N SER A 81 9.08 -6.06 16.06
CA SER A 81 8.82 -5.45 17.35
C SER A 81 9.15 -6.38 18.53
N CYS A 82 8.78 -7.66 18.43
CA CYS A 82 9.12 -8.65 19.44
C CYS A 82 10.64 -8.84 19.57
N PHE A 83 11.38 -8.90 18.46
CA PHE A 83 12.84 -8.96 18.50
C PHE A 83 13.44 -7.74 19.20
N LYS A 84 12.96 -6.54 18.89
CA LYS A 84 13.49 -5.30 19.49
C LYS A 84 13.23 -5.18 21.00
N LEU A 85 12.13 -5.76 21.48
CA LEU A 85 11.72 -5.67 22.88
C LEU A 85 12.23 -6.81 23.76
N GLN A 86 12.74 -7.89 23.16
CA GLN A 86 13.24 -9.04 23.89
C GLN A 86 14.44 -8.69 24.78
N ASP A 87 15.22 -7.68 24.39
CA ASP A 87 16.35 -7.18 25.17
C ASP A 87 15.92 -6.40 26.42
N TYR A 88 14.67 -5.91 26.46
CA TYR A 88 14.14 -5.06 27.53
C TYR A 88 13.09 -5.75 28.41
N SER A 89 12.42 -6.80 27.92
CA SER A 89 11.30 -7.43 28.64
C SER A 89 10.99 -8.86 28.18
N ASP A 90 10.49 -9.69 29.10
CA ASP A 90 9.99 -11.04 28.79
C ASP A 90 8.62 -10.99 28.09
N ILE A 91 8.62 -11.23 26.78
CA ILE A 91 7.42 -11.15 25.93
C ILE A 91 6.67 -12.48 25.94
N HIS A 92 5.42 -12.45 26.40
CA HIS A 92 4.52 -13.60 26.35
C HIS A 92 3.50 -13.42 25.23
N VAL A 93 3.47 -14.36 24.29
CA VAL A 93 2.56 -14.33 23.13
C VAL A 93 1.16 -14.79 23.54
N GLY A 94 0.17 -13.90 23.43
CA GLY A 94 -1.23 -14.21 23.68
C GLY A 94 -1.97 -14.85 22.48
N PRO A 95 -3.22 -15.32 22.68
CA PRO A 95 -4.04 -15.94 21.62
C PRO A 95 -4.34 -14.99 20.45
N GLY A 96 -4.29 -13.67 20.67
CA GLY A 96 -4.55 -12.66 19.64
C GLY A 96 -3.59 -12.74 18.46
N LEU A 97 -2.30 -13.08 18.68
CA LEU A 97 -1.33 -13.23 17.58
C LEU A 97 -1.71 -14.42 16.69
N PHE A 98 -2.11 -15.54 17.28
CA PHE A 98 -2.57 -16.71 16.52
C PHE A 98 -3.83 -16.40 15.71
N ALA A 99 -4.78 -15.64 16.27
CA ALA A 99 -5.96 -15.19 15.55
C ALA A 99 -5.61 -14.29 14.35
N LEU A 100 -4.62 -13.40 14.49
CA LEU A 100 -4.14 -12.55 13.39
C LEU A 100 -3.42 -13.35 12.30
N ILE A 101 -2.61 -14.35 12.67
CA ILE A 101 -1.97 -15.26 11.71
C ILE A 101 -3.02 -16.06 10.94
N LEU A 102 -4.03 -16.58 11.65
CA LEU A 102 -5.12 -17.33 11.03
C LEU A 102 -5.97 -16.44 10.11
N LEU A 103 -6.28 -15.20 10.54
CA LEU A 103 -6.95 -14.20 9.72
C LEU A 103 -6.15 -13.89 8.45
N GLN A 104 -4.83 -13.75 8.55
CA GLN A 104 -3.97 -13.54 7.39
C GLN A 104 -4.03 -14.70 6.42
N LEU A 105 -3.90 -15.93 6.93
CA LEU A 105 -3.94 -17.13 6.12
C LEU A 105 -5.27 -17.24 5.38
N PHE A 106 -6.40 -17.05 6.06
CA PHE A 106 -7.72 -17.07 5.43
C PHE A 106 -7.92 -15.92 4.43
N THR A 107 -7.45 -14.72 4.73
CA THR A 107 -7.55 -13.56 3.83
C THR A 107 -6.76 -13.81 2.54
N VAL A 108 -5.54 -14.35 2.64
CA VAL A 108 -4.71 -14.72 1.47
C VAL A 108 -5.35 -15.83 0.66
N LEU A 109 -5.87 -16.89 1.30
CA LEU A 109 -6.57 -17.97 0.63
C LEU A 109 -7.81 -17.46 -0.11
N LEU A 110 -8.60 -16.59 0.53
CA LEU A 110 -9.77 -15.96 -0.05
C LEU A 110 -9.39 -15.09 -1.26
N LEU A 111 -8.38 -14.22 -1.14
CA LEU A 111 -7.92 -13.37 -2.23
C LEU A 111 -7.25 -14.13 -3.38
N SER A 112 -6.71 -15.32 -3.12
CA SER A 112 -6.17 -16.23 -4.13
C SER A 112 -7.28 -16.89 -4.96
N ARG A 113 -8.43 -17.17 -4.34
CA ARG A 113 -9.58 -17.84 -4.98
C ARG A 113 -10.55 -16.86 -5.64
N VAL A 114 -10.67 -15.66 -5.11
CA VAL A 114 -11.59 -14.61 -5.57
C VAL A 114 -11.02 -13.90 -6.80
N SER A 115 -11.71 -14.03 -7.92
CA SER A 115 -11.39 -13.30 -9.16
C SER A 115 -12.57 -12.44 -9.61
N VAL A 116 -12.34 -11.13 -9.76
CA VAL A 116 -13.36 -10.16 -10.17
C VAL A 116 -14.00 -10.57 -11.50
N ARG A 117 -13.19 -11.05 -12.45
CA ARG A 117 -13.63 -11.54 -13.76
C ARG A 117 -14.69 -12.65 -13.65
N ARG A 118 -14.52 -13.59 -12.72
CA ARG A 118 -15.40 -14.76 -12.57
C ARG A 118 -16.80 -14.39 -12.06
N TYR A 119 -16.92 -13.53 -11.06
CA TYR A 119 -18.25 -13.06 -10.58
C TYR A 119 -19.04 -12.38 -11.69
N TRP A 120 -18.31 -11.61 -12.49
CA TRP A 120 -18.82 -10.89 -13.63
C TRP A 120 -19.27 -11.83 -14.75
N GLU A 121 -18.49 -12.87 -15.06
CA GLU A 121 -18.86 -13.93 -16.01
C GLU A 121 -20.08 -14.75 -15.55
N ILE A 122 -20.19 -15.02 -14.25
CA ILE A 122 -21.37 -15.67 -13.65
C ILE A 122 -22.61 -14.78 -13.80
N TRP A 123 -22.46 -13.47 -13.60
CA TRP A 123 -23.57 -12.52 -13.72
C TRP A 123 -24.08 -12.42 -15.17
N LYS A 124 -23.17 -12.18 -16.12
CA LYS A 124 -23.49 -12.13 -17.55
C LYS A 124 -22.24 -12.46 -18.35
N GLN A 125 -22.29 -13.53 -19.13
CA GLN A 125 -21.13 -14.01 -19.88
C GLN A 125 -20.74 -13.02 -20.98
N GLU A 126 -19.45 -12.97 -21.30
CA GLU A 126 -18.96 -12.16 -22.43
C GLU A 126 -19.61 -12.59 -23.75
N LYS A 127 -19.86 -13.89 -23.95
CA LYS A 127 -20.51 -14.45 -25.14
C LYS A 127 -21.94 -13.96 -25.38
N THR A 128 -22.60 -13.41 -24.36
CA THR A 128 -23.96 -12.86 -24.50
C THR A 128 -23.95 -11.54 -25.26
N TYR A 129 -22.78 -10.91 -25.41
CA TYR A 129 -22.62 -9.67 -26.14
C TYR A 129 -21.96 -9.98 -27.48
N ASP A 130 -22.61 -9.54 -28.55
CA ASP A 130 -22.06 -9.61 -29.89
C ASP A 130 -21.37 -8.29 -30.20
N PHE A 131 -20.10 -8.36 -30.56
CA PHE A 131 -19.22 -7.21 -30.79
C PHE A 131 -18.51 -7.41 -32.12
N ALA A 132 -18.57 -6.41 -32.99
CA ALA A 132 -17.91 -6.47 -34.29
C ALA A 132 -16.38 -6.39 -34.14
N GLU A 133 -15.88 -5.54 -33.24
CA GLU A 133 -14.45 -5.32 -33.02
C GLU A 133 -14.11 -5.06 -31.55
N LYS A 134 -13.43 -6.01 -30.89
CA LYS A 134 -13.03 -5.88 -29.48
C LYS A 134 -11.82 -4.95 -29.29
N THR A 135 -12.02 -3.66 -29.49
CA THR A 135 -10.97 -2.63 -29.43
C THR A 135 -10.71 -2.10 -28.01
N MET A 136 -11.71 -2.12 -27.13
CA MET A 136 -11.61 -1.54 -25.78
C MET A 136 -11.81 -2.57 -24.67
N HIS A 137 -11.03 -2.45 -23.59
CA HIS A 137 -11.10 -3.34 -22.43
C HIS A 137 -11.53 -2.60 -21.16
N CYS A 138 -12.59 -3.06 -20.52
CA CYS A 138 -13.07 -2.51 -19.26
C CYS A 138 -12.16 -2.87 -18.08
N HIS A 139 -11.52 -1.89 -17.45
CA HIS A 139 -10.70 -2.11 -16.26
C HIS A 139 -11.48 -2.57 -15.01
N HIS A 140 -12.80 -2.39 -14.98
CA HIS A 140 -13.64 -2.73 -13.82
C HIS A 140 -14.30 -4.12 -13.90
N CYS A 141 -14.78 -4.50 -15.08
CA CYS A 141 -15.48 -5.77 -15.26
C CYS A 141 -14.79 -6.76 -16.20
N HIS A 142 -13.66 -6.36 -16.78
CA HIS A 142 -12.84 -7.13 -17.71
C HIS A 142 -13.54 -7.56 -19.00
N LEU A 143 -14.65 -6.90 -19.36
CA LEU A 143 -15.29 -7.07 -20.65
C LEU A 143 -14.49 -6.36 -21.74
N SER A 144 -14.19 -7.06 -22.83
CA SER A 144 -13.70 -6.45 -24.06
C SER A 144 -14.89 -6.16 -24.99
N GLN A 145 -15.00 -4.93 -25.46
CA GLN A 145 -16.15 -4.41 -26.21
C GLN A 145 -15.69 -3.43 -27.30
N ASP A 146 -16.62 -3.06 -28.18
CA ASP A 146 -16.43 -2.02 -29.19
C ASP A 146 -16.18 -0.64 -28.56
N GLU A 147 -15.81 0.33 -29.39
CA GLU A 147 -15.54 1.70 -28.95
C GLU A 147 -16.82 2.37 -28.41
N SER A 148 -16.85 2.65 -27.11
CA SER A 148 -17.93 3.39 -26.46
C SER A 148 -17.47 4.10 -25.18
N GLU A 149 -18.14 5.19 -24.83
CA GLU A 149 -17.78 5.97 -23.63
C GLU A 149 -18.05 5.22 -22.32
N GLN A 150 -18.98 4.25 -22.33
CA GLN A 150 -19.42 3.51 -21.16
C GLN A 150 -19.44 2.00 -21.38
N CYS A 151 -19.04 1.26 -20.36
CA CYS A 151 -19.14 -0.19 -20.37
C CYS A 151 -20.60 -0.64 -20.42
N ILE A 152 -20.95 -1.46 -21.40
CA ILE A 152 -22.32 -1.98 -21.55
C ILE A 152 -22.72 -3.00 -20.46
N ARG A 153 -21.76 -3.48 -19.66
CA ARG A 153 -22.00 -4.45 -18.59
C ARG A 153 -21.99 -3.82 -17.20
N CYS A 154 -20.97 -3.02 -16.89
CA CYS A 154 -20.87 -2.41 -15.56
C CYS A 154 -21.31 -0.95 -15.51
N HIS A 155 -21.62 -0.32 -16.65
CA HIS A 155 -22.02 1.08 -16.76
C HIS A 155 -21.02 2.03 -16.09
N LYS A 156 -19.73 1.71 -16.14
CA LYS A 156 -18.64 2.62 -15.76
C LYS A 156 -17.98 3.18 -17.02
N PRO A 157 -17.46 4.41 -16.97
CA PRO A 157 -16.76 4.98 -18.11
C PRO A 157 -15.55 4.11 -18.48
N ILE A 158 -15.37 3.88 -19.78
CA ILE A 158 -14.26 3.12 -20.34
C ILE A 158 -13.32 4.06 -21.07
N TYR A 159 -12.03 3.77 -20.95
CA TYR A 159 -10.97 4.50 -21.62
C TYR A 159 -9.94 3.52 -22.13
N HIS A 160 -9.34 3.80 -23.29
CA HIS A 160 -8.23 3.00 -23.82
C HIS A 160 -7.00 3.04 -22.89
N ARG A 161 -6.79 4.17 -22.22
CA ARG A 161 -5.73 4.39 -21.22
C ARG A 161 -6.24 5.11 -19.99
N LYS A 162 -5.55 4.94 -18.86
CA LYS A 162 -5.88 5.70 -17.64
C LYS A 162 -5.79 7.22 -17.91
N PRO A 163 -6.89 7.97 -17.76
CA PRO A 163 -6.89 9.41 -18.05
C PRO A 163 -5.99 10.16 -17.07
N LYS A 164 -5.19 11.09 -17.60
CA LYS A 164 -4.26 11.95 -16.85
C LYS A 164 -3.29 11.18 -15.93
N SER A 165 -2.94 9.93 -16.26
CA SER A 165 -2.06 9.08 -15.44
C SER A 165 -0.74 9.78 -15.09
N ILE A 166 -0.02 10.30 -16.10
CA ILE A 166 1.26 11.02 -15.92
C ILE A 166 1.10 12.22 -14.98
N GLN A 167 0.06 13.04 -15.16
CA GLN A 167 -0.19 14.23 -14.35
C GLN A 167 -0.47 13.86 -12.88
N LYS A 168 -1.31 12.84 -12.65
CA LYS A 168 -1.60 12.32 -11.31
C LYS A 168 -0.34 11.79 -10.63
N THR A 169 0.47 11.03 -11.35
CA THR A 169 1.72 10.48 -10.81
C THR A 169 2.70 11.60 -10.43
N TRP A 170 2.86 12.64 -11.26
CA TRP A 170 3.67 13.81 -10.92
C TRP A 170 3.15 14.55 -9.70
N ALA A 171 1.84 14.78 -9.60
CA ALA A 171 1.24 15.46 -8.45
C ALA A 171 1.52 14.71 -7.13
N TYR A 172 1.32 13.38 -7.11
CA TYR A 172 1.63 12.57 -5.93
C TYR A 172 3.14 12.51 -5.63
N LEU A 173 3.98 12.46 -6.67
CA LEU A 173 5.44 12.44 -6.51
C LEU A 173 5.97 13.74 -5.89
N ILE A 174 5.48 14.89 -6.36
CA ILE A 174 5.86 16.21 -5.82
C ILE A 174 5.38 16.32 -4.38
N ALA A 175 4.13 15.94 -4.08
CA ALA A 175 3.60 15.94 -2.72
C ALA A 175 4.44 15.05 -1.78
N ALA A 176 4.80 13.83 -2.23
CA ALA A 176 5.66 12.94 -1.47
C ALA A 176 7.07 13.52 -1.24
N THR A 177 7.63 14.19 -2.24
CA THR A 177 8.96 14.82 -2.15
C THR A 177 8.96 15.98 -1.15
N ILE A 178 7.90 16.81 -1.16
CA ILE A 178 7.75 17.90 -0.18
C ILE A 178 7.59 17.33 1.23
N ALA A 179 6.77 16.29 1.42
CA ALA A 179 6.55 15.65 2.71
C ALA A 179 7.80 14.90 3.24
N LEU A 180 8.74 14.54 2.37
CA LEU A 180 9.98 13.87 2.75
C LEU A 180 10.90 14.76 3.60
N PHE A 181 10.93 16.07 3.35
CA PHE A 181 11.73 17.01 4.14
C PHE A 181 11.31 17.06 5.61
N PRO A 182 10.04 17.38 5.96
CA PRO A 182 9.62 17.37 7.36
C PRO A 182 9.70 15.97 7.97
N ALA A 183 9.51 14.89 7.20
CA ALA A 183 9.64 13.53 7.72
C ALA A 183 11.06 13.19 8.23
N ASN A 184 12.12 13.80 7.66
CA ASN A 184 13.50 13.54 8.06
C ASN A 184 14.07 14.61 9.02
N LEU A 185 13.50 15.82 9.03
CA LEU A 185 13.99 16.94 9.82
C LEU A 185 13.26 17.11 11.16
N VAL A 186 11.99 16.70 11.22
CA VAL A 186 11.17 16.81 12.43
C VAL A 186 11.35 15.55 13.28
N PRO A 187 11.40 15.65 14.61
CA PRO A 187 11.50 14.48 15.47
C PRO A 187 10.35 13.50 15.21
N ILE A 188 10.71 12.23 15.16
CA ILE A 188 9.76 11.12 14.96
C ILE A 188 9.31 10.56 16.30
N SER A 189 10.12 10.70 17.34
CA SER A 189 9.82 10.31 18.71
C SER A 189 10.36 11.32 19.70
N ILE A 190 9.60 11.57 20.76
CA ILE A 190 9.99 12.41 21.88
C ILE A 190 10.00 11.51 23.11
N VAL A 191 11.16 11.37 23.74
CA VAL A 191 11.34 10.56 24.95
C VAL A 191 11.68 11.48 26.11
N ILE A 192 10.96 11.34 27.22
CA ILE A 192 11.28 12.07 28.46
C ILE A 192 12.05 11.11 29.37
N THR A 193 13.35 11.33 29.51
CA THR A 193 14.23 10.59 30.42
C THR A 193 14.75 11.54 31.50
N ASN A 194 14.54 11.21 32.77
CA ASN A 194 15.01 12.00 33.92
C ASN A 194 14.59 13.49 33.90
N GLY A 195 13.42 13.81 33.31
CA GLY A 195 12.91 15.19 33.19
C GLY A 195 13.54 16.01 32.06
N LEU A 196 14.46 15.44 31.28
CA LEU A 196 14.99 16.05 30.06
C LEU A 196 14.19 15.54 28.85
N LEU A 197 13.78 16.48 28.01
CA LEU A 197 13.03 16.20 26.79
C LEU A 197 14.04 15.88 25.67
N GLN A 198 14.09 14.61 25.24
CA GLN A 198 14.97 14.15 24.19
C GLN A 198 14.17 13.92 22.91
N GLU A 199 14.38 14.80 21.93
CA GLU A 199 13.73 14.73 20.63
C GLU A 199 14.60 13.93 19.66
N ASP A 200 14.15 12.76 19.25
CA ASP A 200 14.87 11.92 18.30
C ASP A 200 14.25 12.03 16.91
N THR A 201 15.06 12.51 15.97
CA THR A 201 14.81 12.30 14.54
C THR A 201 15.12 10.86 14.16
N ILE A 202 14.67 10.41 12.99
CA ILE A 202 15.04 9.09 12.44
C ILE A 202 16.57 8.92 12.44
N MET A 203 17.29 9.97 12.04
CA MET A 203 18.75 9.96 12.00
C MET A 203 19.38 9.89 13.40
N SER A 204 18.87 10.69 14.35
CA SER A 204 19.31 10.64 15.76
C SER A 204 19.11 9.24 16.34
N GLY A 205 17.93 8.64 16.13
CA GLY A 205 17.64 7.29 16.60
C GLY A 205 18.56 6.23 15.99
N VAL A 206 18.91 6.35 14.71
CA VAL A 206 19.90 5.46 14.07
C VAL A 206 21.28 5.63 14.69
N ILE A 207 21.73 6.87 14.93
CA ILE A 207 23.04 7.16 15.55
C ILE A 207 23.11 6.56 16.96
N SER A 208 22.09 6.79 17.79
CA SER A 208 22.02 6.24 19.15
C SER A 208 22.07 4.71 19.18
N LEU A 209 21.47 4.05 18.19
CA LEU A 209 21.53 2.58 18.05
C LEU A 209 22.91 2.08 17.63
N VAL A 210 23.63 2.84 16.80
CA VAL A 210 25.02 2.54 16.42
C VAL A 210 25.95 2.68 17.63
N GLU A 211 25.77 3.75 18.42
CA GLU A 211 26.53 3.97 19.66
C GLU A 211 26.27 2.89 20.72
N SER A 212 25.08 2.28 20.69
CA SER A 212 24.69 1.16 21.56
C SER A 212 25.14 -0.22 21.05
N ASP A 213 26.08 -0.28 20.09
CA ASP A 213 26.57 -1.50 19.46
C ASP A 213 25.49 -2.39 18.79
N MET A 214 24.31 -1.83 18.46
CA MET A 214 23.22 -2.51 17.76
C MET A 214 23.20 -2.21 16.25
N TRP A 215 24.34 -2.46 15.58
CA TRP A 215 24.60 -2.06 14.19
C TRP A 215 23.58 -2.64 13.21
N GLY A 216 23.13 -3.88 13.45
CA GLY A 216 22.14 -4.55 12.59
C GLY A 216 20.76 -3.88 12.61
N ILE A 217 20.26 -3.52 13.80
CA ILE A 217 18.96 -2.85 13.97
C ILE A 217 19.01 -1.44 13.38
N ALA A 218 20.10 -0.72 13.64
CA ALA A 218 20.35 0.61 13.08
C ALA A 218 20.30 0.61 11.54
N ALA A 219 20.97 -0.36 10.90
CA ALA A 219 20.97 -0.49 9.45
C ALA A 219 19.58 -0.80 8.87
N ILE A 220 18.80 -1.68 9.52
CA ILE A 220 17.44 -2.00 9.09
C ILE A 220 16.54 -0.76 9.12
N ILE A 221 16.55 -0.01 10.23
CA ILE A 221 15.74 1.20 10.39
C ILE A 221 16.17 2.27 9.39
N PHE A 222 17.48 2.50 9.24
CA PHE A 222 18.00 3.48 8.29
C PHE A 222 17.58 3.16 6.84
N ILE A 223 17.72 1.91 6.43
CA ILE A 223 17.36 1.49 5.07
C ILE A 223 15.85 1.61 4.86
N ALA A 224 15.04 1.13 5.81
CA ALA A 224 13.59 1.13 5.69
C ALA A 224 12.99 2.55 5.72
N SER A 225 13.50 3.43 6.59
CA SER A 225 12.90 4.74 6.83
C SER A 225 13.47 5.85 5.96
N ILE A 226 14.70 5.73 5.44
CA ILE A 226 15.34 6.77 4.62
C ILE A 226 15.56 6.28 3.19
N VAL A 227 16.31 5.18 3.04
CA VAL A 227 16.75 4.71 1.71
C VAL A 227 15.56 4.24 0.87
N VAL A 228 14.61 3.51 1.45
CA VAL A 228 13.45 2.96 0.73
C VAL A 228 12.51 4.05 0.17
N PRO A 229 12.04 5.05 0.94
CA PRO A 229 11.22 6.14 0.40
C PRO A 229 11.94 6.94 -0.68
N ILE A 230 13.23 7.25 -0.47
CA ILE A 230 14.06 7.97 -1.44
C ILE A 230 14.18 7.17 -2.74
N ALA A 231 14.49 5.87 -2.65
CA ALA A 231 14.59 4.98 -3.80
C ALA A 231 13.26 4.88 -4.57
N LYS A 232 12.11 4.86 -3.88
CA LYS A 232 10.79 4.90 -4.53
C LYS A 232 10.55 6.20 -5.29
N ILE A 233 10.84 7.35 -4.67
CA ILE A 233 10.67 8.67 -5.30
C ILE A 233 11.55 8.75 -6.56
N PHE A 234 12.83 8.42 -6.46
CA PHE A 234 13.73 8.42 -7.62
C PHE A 234 13.34 7.38 -8.68
N GLY A 235 12.88 6.19 -8.28
CA GLY A 235 12.41 5.16 -9.19
C GLY A 235 11.20 5.62 -10.01
N ILE A 236 10.20 6.23 -9.37
CA ILE A 236 9.02 6.78 -10.07
C ILE A 236 9.41 7.98 -10.93
N ALA A 237 10.25 8.89 -10.42
CA ALA A 237 10.75 10.05 -11.17
C ALA A 237 11.48 9.62 -12.45
N TYR A 238 12.36 8.62 -12.34
CA TYR A 238 13.07 8.04 -13.47
C TYR A 238 12.11 7.47 -14.51
N LEU A 239 11.09 6.70 -14.09
CA LEU A 239 10.09 6.16 -15.00
C LEU A 239 9.30 7.27 -15.71
N LEU A 240 8.88 8.31 -15.00
CA LEU A 240 8.17 9.45 -15.58
C LEU A 240 9.01 10.23 -16.58
N LEU A 241 10.26 10.52 -16.24
CA LEU A 241 11.20 11.19 -17.15
C LEU A 241 11.46 10.32 -18.39
N ALA A 242 11.64 9.01 -18.22
CA ALA A 242 11.86 8.08 -19.33
C ALA A 242 10.66 8.00 -20.29
N ILE A 243 9.43 8.09 -19.76
CA ILE A 243 8.19 8.18 -20.54
C ILE A 243 8.12 9.54 -21.26
N HIS A 244 8.43 10.64 -20.56
CA HIS A 244 8.37 12.00 -21.13
C HIS A 244 9.36 12.21 -22.27
N PHE A 245 10.61 11.76 -22.11
CA PHE A 245 11.65 11.86 -23.14
C PHE A 245 11.56 10.79 -24.24
N LYS A 246 10.49 9.97 -24.26
CA LYS A 246 10.24 8.93 -25.26
C LYS A 246 11.46 8.03 -25.56
N ARG A 247 12.30 7.74 -24.55
CA ARG A 247 13.52 6.94 -24.76
C ARG A 247 13.15 5.50 -25.13
N ARG A 248 13.74 4.99 -26.22
CA ARG A 248 13.49 3.65 -26.81
C ARG A 248 14.37 2.50 -26.27
N ILE A 249 15.28 2.77 -25.33
CA ILE A 249 16.28 1.80 -24.86
C ILE A 249 16.01 1.43 -23.39
N PHE A 250 16.29 0.18 -22.99
CA PHE A 250 16.18 -0.38 -21.63
C PHE A 250 14.77 -0.66 -21.06
N HIS A 251 13.85 -1.18 -21.87
CA HIS A 251 12.49 -1.53 -21.39
C HIS A 251 12.47 -2.56 -20.25
N ARG A 252 13.32 -3.59 -20.30
CA ARG A 252 13.42 -4.61 -19.25
C ARG A 252 13.83 -4.01 -17.90
N GLN A 253 14.79 -3.08 -17.89
CA GLN A 253 15.21 -2.38 -16.67
C GLN A 253 14.08 -1.52 -16.11
N ARG A 254 13.37 -0.77 -16.96
CA ARG A 254 12.21 0.05 -16.51
C ARG A 254 11.09 -0.80 -15.93
N MET A 255 10.79 -1.94 -16.55
CA MET A 255 9.78 -2.86 -16.03
C MET A 255 10.22 -3.44 -14.68
N MET A 256 11.51 -3.78 -14.53
CA MET A 256 12.07 -4.24 -13.27
C MET A 256 11.98 -3.16 -12.18
N ILE A 257 12.32 -1.91 -12.50
CA ILE A 257 12.18 -0.76 -11.58
C ILE A 257 10.70 -0.57 -11.20
N TYR A 258 9.79 -0.62 -12.17
CA TYR A 258 8.35 -0.51 -11.91
C TYR A 258 7.85 -1.60 -10.95
N PHE A 259 8.24 -2.85 -11.17
CA PHE A 259 7.87 -3.94 -10.26
C PHE A 259 8.53 -3.81 -8.90
N ALA A 260 9.80 -3.40 -8.83
CA ALA A 260 10.50 -3.15 -7.57
C ALA A 260 9.81 -2.04 -6.76
N VAL A 261 9.53 -0.89 -7.38
CA VAL A 261 8.79 0.21 -6.74
C VAL A 261 7.42 -0.25 -6.25
N LYS A 262 6.67 -1.00 -7.07
CA LYS A 262 5.35 -1.51 -6.68
C LYS A 262 5.43 -2.53 -5.54
N TRP A 263 6.45 -3.38 -5.54
CA TRP A 263 6.66 -4.38 -4.49
C TRP A 263 7.05 -3.71 -3.17
N ILE A 264 8.09 -2.87 -3.19
CA ILE A 264 8.55 -2.04 -2.06
C ILE A 264 7.40 -1.16 -1.54
N GLY A 265 6.48 -0.77 -2.43
CA GLY A 265 5.17 -0.16 -2.19
C GLY A 265 4.61 -0.42 -0.80
N LYS A 266 4.21 -1.68 -0.58
CA LYS A 266 3.53 -2.16 0.63
C LYS A 266 4.44 -2.29 1.85
N TRP A 267 5.70 -2.67 1.64
CA TRP A 267 6.68 -2.83 2.73
C TRP A 267 7.02 -1.52 3.41
N SER A 268 6.88 -0.40 2.71
CA SER A 268 7.13 0.93 3.24
C SER A 268 6.20 1.33 4.41
N VAL A 269 5.09 0.62 4.64
CA VAL A 269 4.17 0.85 5.79
C VAL A 269 4.66 0.15 7.06
N LEU A 270 5.60 -0.78 6.95
CA LEU A 270 6.17 -1.56 8.06
C LEU A 270 6.60 -0.67 9.22
N ASP A 271 7.37 0.38 8.92
CA ASP A 271 7.95 1.26 9.94
C ASP A 271 6.88 1.94 10.79
N LEU A 272 5.77 2.36 10.17
CA LEU A 272 4.63 2.97 10.88
C LEU A 272 3.97 1.98 11.84
N PHE A 273 3.84 0.72 11.43
CA PHE A 273 3.32 -0.32 12.31
C PHE A 273 4.28 -0.61 13.46
N VAL A 274 5.59 -0.70 13.22
CA VAL A 274 6.58 -0.90 14.29
C VAL A 274 6.52 0.23 15.30
N ILE A 275 6.49 1.50 14.85
CA ILE A 275 6.40 2.66 15.76
C ILE A 275 5.12 2.59 16.62
N SER A 276 3.98 2.27 16.02
CA SER A 276 2.72 2.13 16.75
C SER A 276 2.71 0.98 17.75
N ILE A 277 3.31 -0.17 17.40
CA ILE A 277 3.42 -1.31 18.31
C ILE A 277 4.38 -0.99 19.46
N MET A 278 5.54 -0.39 19.16
CA MET A 278 6.49 0.08 20.17
C MET A 278 5.83 1.04 21.16
N LEU A 279 5.09 2.03 20.65
CA LEU A 279 4.34 2.98 21.46
C LEU A 279 3.43 2.26 22.47
N THR A 280 2.66 1.26 22.03
CA THR A 280 1.78 0.53 22.95
C THR A 280 2.48 -0.24 24.03
N LEU A 281 3.64 -0.81 23.69
CA LEU A 281 4.36 -1.71 24.56
C LEU A 281 5.19 -0.92 25.58
N VAL A 282 5.74 0.22 25.17
CA VAL A 282 6.61 1.07 25.99
C VAL A 282 5.79 1.98 26.92
N ASP A 283 4.74 2.63 26.43
CA ASP A 283 3.95 3.59 27.22
C ASP A 283 3.24 2.95 28.41
N ARG A 284 2.69 1.73 28.21
CA ARG A 284 2.05 0.96 29.29
C ARG A 284 3.03 0.49 30.37
N GLY A 285 4.34 0.58 30.14
CA GLY A 285 5.38 0.15 31.07
C GLY A 285 5.78 1.17 32.13
N GLN A 286 5.38 2.45 32.04
CA GLN A 286 5.83 3.55 32.91
C GLN A 286 7.36 3.72 33.04
N ILE A 287 8.16 3.11 32.16
CA ILE A 287 9.64 3.23 32.23
C ILE A 287 10.14 4.43 31.42
N LEU A 288 9.45 4.78 30.31
CA LEU A 288 9.80 5.90 29.41
C LEU A 288 8.54 6.46 28.72
N ASN A 289 8.25 7.76 28.85
CA ASN A 289 7.19 8.42 28.07
C ASN A 289 7.66 8.55 26.63
N PHE A 290 7.21 7.65 25.75
CA PHE A 290 7.51 7.67 24.32
C PHE A 290 6.32 8.28 23.60
N THR A 291 6.42 9.53 23.15
CA THR A 291 5.37 10.18 22.37
C THR A 291 5.81 10.28 20.91
N PRO A 292 4.94 9.96 19.93
CA PRO A 292 5.27 10.17 18.52
C PRO A 292 5.49 11.66 18.29
N GLY A 293 6.42 12.02 17.40
CA GLY A 293 6.56 13.38 16.91
C GLY A 293 5.81 13.59 15.60
N PHE A 294 5.65 14.86 15.18
CA PHE A 294 5.04 15.20 13.89
C PHE A 294 5.78 14.60 12.68
N GLY A 295 7.05 14.20 12.84
CA GLY A 295 7.81 13.46 11.84
C GLY A 295 7.14 12.15 11.43
N ALA A 296 6.45 11.45 12.35
CA ALA A 296 5.75 10.21 12.05
C ALA A 296 4.55 10.42 11.10
N VAL A 297 3.82 11.53 11.26
CA VAL A 297 2.71 11.90 10.38
C VAL A 297 3.23 12.28 8.99
N ALA A 298 4.30 13.08 8.93
CA ALA A 298 4.94 13.43 7.67
C ALA A 298 5.47 12.19 6.93
N PHE A 299 6.10 11.26 7.65
CA PHE A 299 6.53 9.98 7.08
C PHE A 299 5.35 9.16 6.57
N GLY A 300 4.26 9.06 7.34
CA GLY A 300 3.02 8.42 6.88
C GLY A 300 2.46 9.01 5.59
N LEU A 301 2.51 10.34 5.45
CA LEU A 301 2.10 11.03 4.23
C LEU A 301 2.99 10.65 3.03
N VAL A 302 4.31 10.59 3.21
CA VAL A 302 5.25 10.13 2.16
C VAL A 302 4.90 8.71 1.70
N VAL A 303 4.67 7.79 2.63
CA VAL A 303 4.35 6.40 2.31
C VAL A 303 3.05 6.29 1.50
N VAL A 304 1.98 6.95 1.95
CA VAL A 304 0.68 6.95 1.27
C VAL A 304 0.79 7.61 -0.11
N MET A 305 1.44 8.77 -0.22
CA MET A 305 1.59 9.48 -1.49
C MET A 305 2.43 8.69 -2.50
N THR A 306 3.52 8.03 -2.07
CA THR A 306 4.32 7.17 -2.97
C THR A 306 3.56 5.92 -3.42
N MET A 307 2.70 5.36 -2.57
CA MET A 307 1.82 4.24 -2.95
C MET A 307 0.80 4.68 -4.00
N LEU A 308 0.11 5.80 -3.78
CA LEU A 308 -0.82 6.37 -4.74
C LEU A 308 -0.14 6.76 -6.07
N ALA A 309 1.08 7.29 -6.01
CA ALA A 309 1.89 7.57 -7.19
C ALA A 309 2.11 6.30 -8.01
N ALA A 310 2.58 5.22 -7.39
CA ALA A 310 2.82 3.94 -8.07
C ALA A 310 1.55 3.32 -8.68
N GLU A 311 0.39 3.43 -8.01
CA GLU A 311 -0.89 2.93 -8.53
C GLU A 311 -1.46 3.77 -9.67
N SER A 312 -1.20 5.08 -9.65
CA SER A 312 -1.65 6.02 -10.68
C SER A 312 -0.90 5.85 -12.01
N LEU A 313 0.35 5.37 -11.96
CA LEU A 313 1.18 5.15 -13.15
C LEU A 313 0.64 3.98 -13.98
N ASP A 314 0.38 4.23 -15.27
CA ASP A 314 0.00 3.19 -16.22
C ASP A 314 1.26 2.52 -16.80
N PRO A 315 1.54 1.23 -16.51
CA PRO A 315 2.74 0.55 -17.00
C PRO A 315 2.78 0.43 -18.53
N ARG A 316 1.64 0.54 -19.22
CA ARG A 316 1.58 0.49 -20.70
C ARG A 316 2.35 1.66 -21.34
N LEU A 317 2.40 2.80 -20.65
CA LEU A 317 3.15 3.98 -21.10
C LEU A 317 4.66 3.73 -21.28
N ILE A 318 5.20 2.70 -20.61
CA ILE A 318 6.61 2.30 -20.73
C ILE A 318 6.90 1.67 -22.11
N TRP A 319 5.87 1.13 -22.77
CA TRP A 319 5.96 0.35 -24.01
C TRP A 319 5.53 1.09 -25.27
N ASP A 320 4.86 2.25 -25.14
CA ASP A 320 4.30 3.00 -26.27
C ASP A 320 5.32 3.59 -27.25
N ASN A 321 6.61 3.52 -26.93
CA ASN A 321 7.66 3.99 -27.83
C ASN A 321 8.01 3.00 -28.94
N PHE A 322 7.27 1.89 -29.08
CA PHE A 322 7.35 1.05 -30.27
C PHE A 322 6.86 1.85 -31.48
N PRO A 323 7.68 2.06 -32.53
CA PRO A 323 7.09 2.33 -33.82
C PRO A 323 6.21 1.11 -34.15
N GLU A 324 4.96 1.34 -34.58
CA GLU A 324 4.22 0.30 -35.28
C GLU A 324 5.16 -0.28 -36.33
N SER A 325 5.59 -1.53 -36.16
CA SER A 325 6.20 -2.23 -37.28
C SER A 325 5.15 -2.16 -38.37
N LYS A 326 5.43 -1.38 -39.42
CA LYS A 326 4.59 -1.28 -40.62
C LYS A 326 4.05 -2.67 -40.90
N ARG A 327 2.77 -2.90 -40.58
CA ARG A 327 2.00 -3.99 -41.17
C ARG A 327 1.66 -3.53 -42.59
N LYS A 328 2.69 -3.27 -43.38
CA LYS A 328 2.58 -3.05 -44.81
C LYS A 328 2.74 -4.41 -45.47
N GLU A 329 1.71 -4.75 -46.23
CA GLU A 329 1.78 -5.64 -47.40
C GLU A 329 1.97 -7.13 -47.12
N SER A 330 0.88 -7.78 -46.68
CA SER A 330 0.51 -9.10 -47.21
C SER A 330 -0.82 -9.02 -47.97
N ASN A 331 -1.02 -7.92 -48.72
CA ASN A 331 -1.80 -7.94 -49.95
C ASN A 331 -0.78 -8.18 -51.06
N ASN A 332 -0.39 -9.43 -51.26
CA ASN A 332 0.24 -9.99 -52.46
C ASN A 332 0.53 -11.46 -52.17
N GLU A 333 -0.52 -12.29 -52.29
CA GLU A 333 -0.55 -13.50 -53.12
C GLU A 333 -1.97 -14.06 -53.18
#